data_AF-A0A7Y0FKH5-F1
#
_entry.id   AF-A0A7Y0FKH5-F1
#
_cell.length_a   1.000
_cell.length_b   1.000
_cell.length_c   1.000
_cell.angle_alpha   90.00
_cell.angle_beta   90.00
_cell.angle_gamma   90.00
#
_symmetry.space_group_name_H-M   'P 1'
#
loop_
_entity.id
_entity.type
_entity.pdbx_description
1 polymer ?
#
loop_
_entity_poly.entity_id
_entity_poly.type
_entity_poly.pdbx_seq_one_letter_code
_entity_poly.pdbx_strand_id
1 'polypeptide(L)'
;MTAEKQLDYVEKHFLQKRFQGKLKTKTDLYLAVNYPKACGHGTEKDYVVYDSTKAAYDDNPMFKRESHEFWIDKKGKKRYYEGKEGKSYVWEFEEAINDFYNDGKAFKTTDFTCQDVKATTSSSTSLITYHIYSDGRIEKRIPRIVKEENKKKYKYIYHDKEGTLHELGTYDIIPTQMVNGKKGVMVNLINFDKVTKTYSKGSYQYTFNVDSPRKYVNEKTLASLFGAMLEVSYNDISCNGFSHSDGSSRPSVSHINGNNGDFKYLRKDKKLMFGDGTSLDISAHPDMLDDVRQNKWNDALYRFGWKSMLGWSYKRNGKINYLHHLPKNTKNHHHHLHLQGYSPNFKEIRE
;
A
#
# COMPACT_ATOMS: atom_id res chain seq x y z
N MET A 1 -6.20 22.68 8.57
CA MET A 1 -6.35 21.20 8.61
C MET A 1 -6.76 20.78 7.21
N THR A 2 -6.08 19.82 6.57
CA THR A 2 -6.42 19.38 5.20
C THR A 2 -7.64 18.44 5.23
N ALA A 3 -8.25 18.17 4.08
CA ALA A 3 -9.40 17.26 3.99
C ALA A 3 -9.02 15.83 4.42
N GLU A 4 -7.82 15.37 4.06
CA GLU A 4 -7.28 14.07 4.47
C GLU A 4 -7.06 14.02 5.98
N LYS A 5 -6.54 15.11 6.58
CA LYS A 5 -6.39 15.21 8.04
C LYS A 5 -7.74 15.22 8.76
N GLN A 6 -8.80 15.75 8.13
CA GLN A 6 -10.16 15.66 8.65
C GLN A 6 -10.69 14.23 8.61
N LEU A 7 -10.49 13.52 7.49
CA LEU A 7 -10.90 12.11 7.35
C LEU A 7 -10.16 11.20 8.34
N ASP A 8 -8.85 11.39 8.51
CA ASP A 8 -8.05 10.69 9.52
C ASP A 8 -8.58 10.92 10.93
N TYR A 9 -9.01 12.14 11.24
CA TYR A 9 -9.58 12.48 12.56
C TYR A 9 -10.91 11.76 12.78
N VAL A 10 -11.77 11.74 11.76
CA VAL A 10 -13.06 11.04 11.79
C VAL A 10 -12.85 9.53 11.96
N GLU A 11 -11.94 8.92 11.19
CA GLU A 11 -11.62 7.51 11.30
C GLU A 11 -11.09 7.16 12.70
N LYS A 12 -10.12 7.93 13.22
CA LYS A 12 -9.57 7.73 14.56
C LYS A 12 -10.62 7.89 15.66
N HIS A 13 -11.60 8.78 15.48
CA HIS A 13 -12.70 8.94 16.44
C HIS A 13 -13.53 7.65 16.57
N PHE A 14 -13.93 7.05 15.44
CA PHE A 14 -14.77 5.85 15.44
C PHE A 14 -13.99 4.55 15.77
N LEU A 15 -12.66 4.55 15.63
CA LEU A 15 -11.79 3.42 16.04
C LEU A 15 -11.48 3.37 17.54
N GLN A 16 -11.95 4.33 18.34
CA GLN A 16 -11.74 4.32 19.78
C GLN A 16 -12.37 3.08 20.43
N LYS A 17 -11.68 2.48 21.41
CA LYS A 17 -12.13 1.27 22.14
C LYS A 17 -13.58 1.36 22.64
N ARG A 18 -14.04 2.55 23.02
CA ARG A 18 -15.41 2.79 23.51
C ARG A 18 -16.52 2.50 22.48
N PHE A 19 -16.19 2.49 21.19
CA PHE A 19 -17.12 2.22 20.08
C PHE A 19 -16.89 0.85 19.41
N GLN A 20 -15.84 0.12 19.80
CA GLN A 20 -15.50 -1.17 19.22
C GLN A 20 -16.66 -2.17 19.37
N GLY A 21 -17.15 -2.69 18.25
CA GLY A 21 -18.28 -3.64 18.21
C GLY A 21 -19.68 -3.03 18.44
N LYS A 22 -19.79 -1.71 18.61
CA LYS A 22 -21.05 -1.01 18.90
C LYS A 22 -21.71 -0.35 17.68
N LEU A 23 -20.94 0.01 16.66
CA LEU A 23 -21.41 0.72 15.46
C LEU A 23 -22.11 -0.24 14.48
N LYS A 24 -23.32 -0.69 14.79
CA LYS A 24 -24.06 -1.68 13.99
C LYS A 24 -25.11 -1.04 13.07
N THR A 25 -25.63 0.12 13.43
CA THR A 25 -26.70 0.82 12.71
C THR A 25 -26.33 2.27 12.39
N LYS A 26 -27.08 2.92 11.48
CA LYS A 26 -26.96 4.38 11.25
C LYS A 26 -27.24 5.17 12.53
N THR A 27 -28.15 4.68 13.36
CA THR A 27 -28.48 5.24 14.67
C THR A 27 -27.28 5.16 15.61
N ASP A 28 -26.58 4.01 15.68
CA ASP A 28 -25.36 3.88 16.50
C ASP A 28 -24.27 4.86 16.09
N LEU A 29 -24.14 5.13 14.78
CA LEU A 29 -23.18 6.11 14.27
C LEU A 29 -23.52 7.53 14.73
N TYR A 30 -24.79 7.92 14.67
CA TYR A 30 -25.25 9.23 15.15
C TYR A 30 -25.09 9.36 16.67
N LEU A 31 -25.48 8.33 17.42
CA LEU A 31 -25.34 8.28 18.88
C LEU A 31 -23.86 8.32 19.30
N ALA A 32 -22.95 7.68 18.56
CA ALA A 32 -21.51 7.72 18.88
C ALA A 32 -20.94 9.15 18.96
N VAL A 33 -21.46 10.06 18.12
CA VAL A 33 -21.00 11.46 18.08
C VAL A 33 -21.71 12.32 19.13
N ASN A 34 -23.05 12.27 19.16
CA ASN A 34 -23.85 13.21 19.95
C ASN A 34 -24.19 12.69 21.35
N TYR A 35 -24.35 11.37 21.50
CA TYR A 35 -24.81 10.71 22.72
C TYR A 35 -24.01 9.42 23.00
N PRO A 36 -22.67 9.50 23.17
CA PRO A 36 -21.77 8.35 23.11
C PRO A 36 -22.05 7.25 24.15
N LYS A 37 -22.77 7.58 25.23
CA LYS A 37 -23.22 6.59 26.23
C LYS A 37 -24.32 5.67 25.71
N ALA A 38 -25.16 6.16 24.80
CA ALA A 38 -26.23 5.40 24.15
C ALA A 38 -25.77 4.61 22.91
N CYS A 39 -24.53 4.84 22.44
CA CYS A 39 -23.96 4.10 21.32
C CYS A 39 -23.88 2.59 21.63
N GLY A 40 -24.37 1.76 20.69
CA GLY A 40 -24.47 0.31 20.84
C GLY A 40 -25.90 -0.18 21.08
N HIS A 41 -26.82 0.73 21.44
CA HIS A 41 -28.24 0.45 21.66
C HIS A 41 -29.11 0.77 20.43
N GLY A 42 -28.52 1.03 19.25
CA GLY A 42 -29.26 1.47 18.06
C GLY A 42 -30.32 0.49 17.53
N THR A 43 -30.34 -0.76 18.01
CA THR A 43 -31.38 -1.76 17.73
C THR A 43 -32.42 -1.92 18.85
N GLU A 44 -32.21 -1.27 20.01
CA GLU A 44 -33.07 -1.35 21.19
C GLU A 44 -34.05 -0.17 21.18
N LYS A 45 -35.19 -0.35 20.51
CA LYS A 45 -36.17 0.72 20.26
C LYS A 45 -36.54 1.53 21.50
N ASP A 46 -36.81 0.86 22.62
CA ASP A 46 -37.30 1.48 23.86
C ASP A 46 -36.16 1.99 24.78
N TYR A 47 -34.90 1.96 24.31
CA TYR A 47 -33.79 2.55 25.05
C TYR A 47 -33.94 4.07 25.11
N VAL A 48 -33.89 4.62 26.32
CA VAL A 48 -33.99 6.06 26.58
C VAL A 48 -32.62 6.71 26.40
N VAL A 49 -32.49 7.57 25.39
CA VAL A 49 -31.24 8.31 25.11
C VAL A 49 -31.08 9.48 26.10
N TYR A 50 -32.16 10.20 26.37
CA TYR A 50 -32.28 11.21 27.42
C TYR A 50 -33.76 11.49 27.71
N ASP A 51 -34.02 12.24 28.79
CA ASP A 51 -35.35 12.70 29.18
C ASP A 51 -35.42 14.23 29.29
N SER A 52 -36.62 14.73 29.57
CA SER A 52 -36.94 16.14 29.80
C SER A 52 -36.11 16.84 30.89
N THR A 53 -35.33 16.12 31.71
CA THR A 53 -34.38 16.74 32.64
C THR A 53 -33.12 17.28 31.94
N LYS A 54 -32.91 16.92 30.66
CA LYS A 54 -31.79 17.39 29.84
C LYS A 54 -32.26 18.46 28.87
N ALA A 55 -31.51 19.56 28.77
CA ALA A 55 -31.76 20.61 27.77
C ALA A 55 -31.90 20.06 26.34
N ALA A 56 -31.15 19.00 26.01
CA ALA A 56 -31.22 18.29 24.74
C ALA A 56 -32.64 17.83 24.34
N TYR A 57 -33.54 17.62 25.30
CA TYR A 57 -34.92 17.23 25.02
C TYR A 57 -35.72 18.34 24.32
N ASP A 58 -35.60 19.59 24.79
CA ASP A 58 -36.27 20.72 24.17
C ASP A 58 -35.46 21.34 23.02
N ASP A 59 -34.11 21.24 23.07
CA ASP A 59 -33.22 21.75 22.01
C ASP A 59 -33.29 20.94 20.71
N ASN A 60 -33.73 19.67 20.77
CA ASN A 60 -33.81 18.77 19.60
C ASN A 60 -35.24 18.28 19.33
N PRO A 61 -36.17 19.17 18.96
CA PRO A 61 -37.58 18.82 18.78
C PRO A 61 -37.82 17.82 17.64
N MET A 62 -36.85 17.63 16.74
CA MET A 62 -36.91 16.63 15.66
C MET A 62 -37.05 15.17 16.15
N PHE A 63 -36.64 14.91 17.39
CA PHE A 63 -36.76 13.60 18.02
C PHE A 63 -38.02 13.46 18.87
N LYS A 64 -38.89 14.47 18.94
CA LYS A 64 -40.20 14.39 19.60
C LYS A 64 -41.25 13.81 18.66
N ARG A 65 -41.43 12.49 18.68
CA ARG A 65 -42.29 11.76 17.75
C ARG A 65 -43.61 11.33 18.38
N GLU A 66 -43.72 11.37 19.71
CA GLU A 66 -44.93 10.98 20.41
C GLU A 66 -46.03 12.06 20.31
N SER A 67 -47.29 11.63 20.17
CA SER A 67 -48.43 12.53 19.88
C SER A 67 -48.70 13.60 20.94
N HIS A 68 -48.27 13.37 22.18
CA HIS A 68 -48.46 14.30 23.29
C HIS A 68 -47.39 15.41 23.34
N GLU A 69 -46.31 15.28 22.55
CA GLU A 69 -45.16 16.18 22.54
C GLU A 69 -45.30 17.32 21.52
N PHE A 70 -46.26 17.24 20.62
CA PHE A 70 -46.47 18.22 19.56
C PHE A 70 -47.94 18.52 19.30
N TRP A 71 -48.18 19.62 18.58
CA TRP A 71 -49.46 19.93 17.97
C TRP A 71 -49.26 20.39 16.53
N ILE A 72 -50.32 20.31 15.73
CA ILE A 72 -50.32 20.82 14.36
C ILE A 72 -50.97 22.21 14.37
N ASP A 73 -50.24 23.21 13.88
CA ASP A 73 -50.80 24.55 13.77
C ASP A 73 -51.81 24.67 12.61
N LYS A 74 -52.51 25.80 12.54
CA LYS A 74 -53.54 26.07 11.52
C LYS A 74 -53.01 25.98 10.07
N LYS A 75 -51.69 25.96 9.88
CA LYS A 75 -51.02 25.85 8.57
C LYS A 75 -50.50 24.44 8.29
N GLY A 76 -50.84 23.47 9.13
CA GLY A 76 -50.37 22.08 8.99
C GLY A 76 -48.94 21.86 9.47
N LYS A 77 -48.29 22.84 10.12
CA LYS A 77 -46.90 22.69 10.57
C LYS A 77 -46.85 22.15 12.00
N LYS A 78 -45.98 21.15 12.22
CA LYS A 78 -45.70 20.57 13.53
C LYS A 78 -45.02 21.60 14.44
N ARG A 79 -45.57 21.79 15.63
CA ARG A 79 -45.07 22.64 16.72
C ARG A 79 -44.91 21.79 17.97
N TYR A 80 -43.91 22.08 18.78
CA TYR A 80 -43.50 21.22 19.88
C TYR A 80 -43.73 21.91 21.21
N TYR A 81 -44.16 21.15 22.22
CA TYR A 81 -44.32 21.68 23.57
C TYR A 81 -42.95 21.75 24.23
N GLU A 82 -42.67 22.89 24.87
CA GLU A 82 -41.48 23.12 25.70
C GLU A 82 -41.82 22.85 27.17
N GLY A 83 -40.85 22.30 27.93
CA GLY A 83 -41.00 22.09 29.37
C GLY A 83 -42.01 21.01 29.79
N LYS A 84 -42.47 20.16 28.86
CA LYS A 84 -43.28 18.98 29.20
C LYS A 84 -42.40 17.81 29.60
N GLU A 85 -42.87 17.01 30.55
CA GLU A 85 -42.24 15.72 30.86
C GLU A 85 -42.32 14.79 29.66
N GLY A 86 -41.21 14.10 29.39
CA GLY A 86 -41.09 13.16 28.28
C GLY A 86 -39.70 12.55 28.18
N LYS A 87 -39.54 11.64 27.24
CA LYS A 87 -38.29 10.88 26.99
C LYS A 87 -38.04 10.81 25.50
N SER A 88 -36.77 10.81 25.11
CA SER A 88 -36.38 10.52 23.74
C SER A 88 -35.80 9.12 23.63
N TYR A 89 -36.47 8.29 22.83
CA TYR A 89 -36.16 6.87 22.64
C TYR A 89 -35.38 6.64 21.35
N VAL A 90 -34.59 5.57 21.30
CA VAL A 90 -33.80 5.20 20.11
C VAL A 90 -34.65 5.09 18.84
N TRP A 91 -35.89 4.60 18.92
CA TRP A 91 -36.76 4.51 17.74
C TRP A 91 -37.05 5.89 17.11
N GLU A 92 -37.11 6.96 17.91
CA GLU A 92 -37.36 8.32 17.41
C GLU A 92 -36.16 8.87 16.65
N PHE A 93 -34.94 8.54 17.11
CA PHE A 93 -33.71 8.83 16.39
C PHE A 93 -33.63 8.04 15.09
N GLU A 94 -33.97 6.74 15.12
CA GLU A 94 -33.97 5.89 13.93
C GLU A 94 -34.92 6.45 12.86
N GLU A 95 -36.16 6.81 13.24
CA GLU A 95 -37.12 7.42 12.33
C GLU A 95 -36.61 8.75 11.76
N ALA A 96 -36.13 9.65 12.62
CA ALA A 96 -35.59 10.92 12.16
C ALA A 96 -34.42 10.73 11.18
N ILE A 97 -33.47 9.85 11.49
CA ILE A 97 -32.34 9.54 10.61
C ILE A 97 -32.83 8.91 9.30
N ASN A 98 -33.87 8.08 9.33
CA ASN A 98 -34.45 7.48 8.13
C ASN A 98 -35.17 8.50 7.26
N ASP A 99 -35.85 9.50 7.83
CA ASP A 99 -36.46 10.60 7.07
C ASP A 99 -35.37 11.34 6.26
N PHE A 100 -34.32 11.82 6.91
CA PHE A 100 -33.21 12.49 6.23
C PHE A 100 -32.48 11.59 5.22
N TYR A 101 -32.31 10.31 5.56
CA TYR A 101 -31.69 9.36 4.63
C TYR A 101 -32.55 9.18 3.38
N ASN A 102 -33.88 9.10 3.52
CA ASN A 102 -34.79 8.94 2.40
C ASN A 102 -34.88 10.20 1.55
N ASP A 103 -34.98 11.38 2.18
CA ASP A 103 -34.94 12.67 1.48
C ASP A 103 -33.62 12.83 0.71
N GLY A 104 -32.51 12.47 1.34
CA GLY A 104 -31.17 12.51 0.74
C GLY A 104 -30.99 11.58 -0.47
N LYS A 105 -31.80 10.53 -0.64
CA LYS A 105 -31.69 9.64 -1.81
C LYS A 105 -31.94 10.38 -3.12
N ALA A 106 -32.86 11.35 -3.13
CA ALA A 106 -33.16 12.14 -4.32
C ALA A 106 -32.01 13.07 -4.72
N PHE A 107 -31.15 13.43 -3.76
CA PHE A 107 -29.99 14.31 -3.94
C PHE A 107 -28.67 13.55 -4.00
N LYS A 108 -28.73 12.22 -4.09
CA LYS A 108 -27.53 11.40 -4.21
C LYS A 108 -26.89 11.70 -5.55
N THR A 109 -25.76 12.40 -5.54
CA THR A 109 -25.02 12.64 -6.77
C THR A 109 -24.62 11.31 -7.39
N THR A 110 -24.88 11.16 -8.68
CA THR A 110 -24.43 10.03 -9.49
C THR A 110 -23.00 10.23 -9.97
N ASP A 111 -22.56 11.48 -10.03
CA ASP A 111 -21.31 11.90 -10.64
C ASP A 111 -20.61 12.93 -9.75
N PHE A 112 -19.49 12.53 -9.14
CA PHE A 112 -18.61 13.44 -8.44
C PHE A 112 -17.57 13.96 -9.44
N THR A 113 -17.69 15.22 -9.87
CA THR A 113 -16.65 15.88 -10.68
C THR A 113 -15.73 16.66 -9.76
N CYS A 114 -14.52 16.14 -9.53
CA CYS A 114 -13.45 16.95 -8.97
C CYS A 114 -13.01 17.95 -10.04
N GLN A 115 -13.02 19.25 -9.74
CA GLN A 115 -12.39 20.25 -10.61
C GLN A 115 -10.91 19.87 -10.77
N ASP A 116 -10.52 19.58 -12.01
CA ASP A 116 -9.18 19.24 -12.48
C ASP A 116 -8.47 18.05 -11.82
N VAL A 117 -9.20 16.94 -11.65
CA VAL A 117 -8.62 15.64 -11.96
C VAL A 117 -9.49 15.05 -13.05
N LYS A 118 -8.95 14.95 -14.28
CA LYS A 118 -9.57 14.14 -15.33
C LYS A 118 -10.00 12.82 -14.70
N ALA A 119 -11.30 12.67 -14.51
CA ALA A 119 -11.94 11.43 -14.16
C ALA A 119 -11.62 10.50 -15.33
N THR A 120 -10.52 9.77 -15.18
CA THR A 120 -10.27 8.61 -16.00
C THR A 120 -11.36 7.67 -15.53
N THR A 121 -12.39 7.52 -16.36
CA THR A 121 -13.36 6.45 -16.30
C THR A 121 -12.69 5.24 -15.67
N SER A 122 -13.17 4.82 -14.50
CA SER A 122 -12.75 3.56 -13.90
C SER A 122 -13.23 2.45 -14.84
N SER A 123 -12.45 2.20 -15.87
CA SER A 123 -12.25 0.85 -16.37
C SER A 123 -12.03 0.05 -15.10
N SER A 124 -12.98 -0.82 -14.78
CA SER A 124 -12.73 -1.92 -13.86
C SER A 124 -11.44 -2.56 -14.35
N THR A 125 -10.31 -2.21 -13.72
CA THR A 125 -9.02 -2.73 -14.13
C THR A 125 -9.04 -4.17 -13.70
N SER A 126 -9.54 -5.01 -14.59
CA SER A 126 -9.60 -6.48 -14.55
C SER A 126 -8.20 -7.10 -14.59
N LEU A 127 -7.21 -6.38 -14.05
CA LEU A 127 -5.80 -6.64 -14.12
C LEU A 127 -5.26 -6.64 -12.69
N ILE A 128 -4.57 -7.72 -12.35
CA ILE A 128 -3.91 -7.84 -11.05
C ILE A 128 -2.85 -6.74 -10.95
N THR A 129 -2.89 -5.95 -9.87
CA THR A 129 -2.05 -4.77 -9.71
C THR A 129 -1.27 -4.83 -8.41
N TYR A 130 0.04 -4.63 -8.50
CA TYR A 130 0.94 -4.40 -7.38
C TYR A 130 0.99 -2.91 -7.06
N HIS A 131 0.60 -2.57 -5.84
CA HIS A 131 0.75 -1.24 -5.26
C HIS A 131 1.94 -1.26 -4.30
N ILE A 132 2.93 -0.42 -4.58
CA ILE A 132 4.19 -0.33 -3.85
C ILE A 132 4.20 1.02 -3.15
N TYR A 133 4.28 1.05 -1.83
CA TYR A 133 4.24 2.30 -1.06
C TYR A 133 5.64 2.71 -0.65
N SER A 134 5.91 4.01 -0.64
CA SER A 134 7.19 4.61 -0.23
C SER A 134 7.67 4.19 1.17
N ASP A 135 6.75 3.76 2.05
CA ASP A 135 7.07 3.24 3.38
C ASP A 135 7.62 1.79 3.40
N GLY A 136 7.58 1.08 2.28
CA GLY A 136 8.03 -0.31 2.15
C GLY A 136 6.90 -1.36 2.10
N ARG A 137 5.63 -0.96 2.24
CA ARG A 137 4.48 -1.86 2.04
C ARG A 137 4.30 -2.21 0.57
N ILE A 138 3.89 -3.45 0.31
CA ILE A 138 3.50 -3.94 -1.02
C ILE A 138 2.15 -4.64 -0.91
N GLU A 139 1.19 -4.22 -1.73
CA GLU A 139 -0.13 -4.84 -1.84
C GLU A 139 -0.33 -5.42 -3.24
N LYS A 140 -0.68 -6.70 -3.33
CA LYS A 140 -1.21 -7.30 -4.56
C LYS A 140 -2.73 -7.22 -4.52
N ARG A 141 -3.31 -6.39 -5.38
CA ARG A 141 -4.77 -6.26 -5.54
C ARG A 141 -5.25 -7.15 -6.66
N ILE A 142 -6.19 -8.02 -6.34
CA ILE A 142 -6.81 -8.98 -7.25
C ILE A 142 -8.27 -8.55 -7.43
N PRO A 143 -8.64 -8.05 -8.63
CA PRO A 143 -10.01 -7.68 -8.93
C PRO A 143 -10.97 -8.88 -8.87
N ARG A 144 -12.25 -8.63 -8.59
CA ARG A 144 -13.32 -9.66 -8.61
C ARG A 144 -13.40 -10.40 -9.93
N ILE A 145 -13.22 -9.68 -11.04
CA ILE A 145 -13.31 -10.20 -12.39
C ILE A 145 -12.00 -9.85 -13.10
N VAL A 146 -11.23 -10.89 -13.43
CA VAL A 146 -10.02 -10.79 -14.26
C VAL A 146 -10.37 -11.38 -15.63
N LYS A 147 -10.33 -10.55 -16.67
CA LYS A 147 -10.59 -11.01 -18.04
C LYS A 147 -9.51 -12.00 -18.49
N GLU A 148 -9.83 -12.94 -19.37
CA GLU A 148 -8.89 -13.98 -19.80
C GLU A 148 -7.59 -13.41 -20.35
N GLU A 149 -7.66 -12.33 -21.14
CA GLU A 149 -6.51 -11.64 -21.70
C GLU A 149 -5.57 -11.01 -20.66
N ASN A 150 -6.06 -10.81 -19.43
CA ASN A 150 -5.37 -10.14 -18.34
C ASN A 150 -4.85 -11.11 -17.27
N LYS A 151 -5.19 -12.41 -17.33
CA LYS A 151 -4.79 -13.40 -16.32
C LYS A 151 -3.28 -13.55 -16.15
N LYS A 152 -2.52 -13.30 -17.23
CA LYS A 152 -1.05 -13.42 -17.26
C LYS A 152 -0.35 -12.07 -17.29
N LYS A 153 -1.02 -10.96 -16.96
CA LYS A 153 -0.44 -9.61 -17.03
C LYS A 153 -0.61 -8.88 -15.72
N TYR A 154 0.49 -8.43 -15.13
CA TYR A 154 0.48 -7.77 -13.84
C TYR A 154 0.97 -6.33 -13.97
N LYS A 155 0.22 -5.39 -13.39
CA LYS A 155 0.56 -3.96 -13.37
C LYS A 155 1.30 -3.59 -12.09
N TYR A 156 2.22 -2.63 -12.18
CA TYR A 156 2.99 -2.13 -11.05
C TYR A 156 2.83 -0.61 -10.92
N ILE A 157 2.40 -0.17 -9.74
CA ILE A 157 2.18 1.24 -9.40
C ILE A 157 2.92 1.53 -8.10
N TYR A 158 3.77 2.56 -8.11
CA TYR A 158 4.39 3.10 -6.91
C TYR A 158 3.63 4.33 -6.40
N HIS A 159 3.44 4.41 -5.10
CA HIS A 159 2.86 5.53 -4.37
C HIS A 159 3.99 6.25 -3.64
N ASP A 160 4.24 7.50 -4.01
CA ASP A 160 5.28 8.31 -3.38
C ASP A 160 4.91 8.78 -1.95
N LYS A 161 5.69 9.67 -1.35
CA LYS A 161 5.45 10.13 0.03
C LYS A 161 4.29 11.14 0.09
N GLU A 162 4.01 11.78 -1.03
CA GLU A 162 2.98 12.77 -1.26
C GLU A 162 1.65 12.15 -1.72
N GLY A 163 1.65 10.85 -2.03
CA GLY A 163 0.50 10.09 -2.54
C GLY A 163 0.35 10.12 -4.06
N THR A 164 1.30 10.69 -4.80
CA THR A 164 1.32 10.66 -6.26
C THR A 164 1.57 9.25 -6.77
N LEU A 165 0.86 8.89 -7.84
CA LEU A 165 0.99 7.61 -8.50
C LEU A 165 2.04 7.63 -9.61
N HIS A 166 2.86 6.59 -9.61
CA HIS A 166 3.89 6.30 -10.60
C HIS A 166 3.60 4.94 -11.24
N GLU A 167 3.03 4.94 -12.44
CA GLU A 167 2.83 3.72 -13.22
C GLU A 167 4.16 3.28 -13.85
N LEU A 168 4.63 2.10 -13.45
CA LEU A 168 5.96 1.60 -13.84
C LEU A 168 5.89 0.66 -15.05
N GLY A 169 4.74 0.02 -15.23
CA GLY A 169 4.43 -0.78 -16.40
C GLY A 169 3.47 -1.93 -16.10
N THR A 170 3.14 -2.66 -17.16
CA THR A 170 2.39 -3.92 -17.11
C THR A 170 3.23 -4.98 -17.79
N TYR A 171 3.42 -6.12 -17.13
CA TYR A 171 4.34 -7.17 -17.59
C TYR A 171 3.68 -8.53 -17.60
N ASP A 172 4.04 -9.33 -18.61
CA ASP A 172 3.61 -10.72 -18.70
C ASP A 172 4.30 -11.56 -17.62
N ILE A 173 3.52 -12.39 -16.94
CA ILE A 173 4.01 -13.41 -16.02
C ILE A 173 4.16 -14.75 -16.72
N ILE A 174 5.16 -15.50 -16.30
CA ILE A 174 5.45 -16.87 -16.70
C ILE A 174 5.21 -17.75 -15.47
N PRO A 175 4.05 -18.41 -15.36
CA PRO A 175 3.82 -19.39 -14.30
C PRO A 175 4.80 -20.56 -14.46
N THR A 176 5.61 -20.77 -13.45
CA THR A 176 6.68 -21.77 -13.42
C THR A 176 6.55 -22.61 -12.16
N GLN A 177 6.80 -23.91 -12.26
CA GLN A 177 6.82 -24.79 -11.08
C GLN A 177 7.87 -24.30 -10.08
N MET A 178 7.48 -24.12 -8.82
CA MET A 178 8.39 -23.68 -7.77
C MET A 178 9.50 -24.72 -7.57
N VAL A 179 10.75 -24.29 -7.74
CA VAL A 179 11.94 -25.08 -7.41
C VAL A 179 11.98 -25.32 -5.91
N ASN A 180 12.21 -26.58 -5.51
CA ASN A 180 12.12 -27.09 -4.13
C ASN A 180 10.73 -26.93 -3.48
N GLY A 181 9.69 -26.58 -4.26
CA GLY A 181 8.31 -26.55 -3.82
C GLY A 181 7.59 -27.87 -4.05
N LYS A 182 6.40 -28.02 -3.47
CA LYS A 182 5.51 -29.15 -3.78
C LYS A 182 5.08 -29.08 -5.26
N LYS A 183 4.93 -30.24 -5.90
CA LYS A 183 4.40 -30.33 -7.27
C LYS A 183 3.05 -29.62 -7.37
N GLY A 184 2.88 -28.77 -8.38
CA GLY A 184 1.69 -27.95 -8.61
C GLY A 184 1.72 -26.57 -7.92
N VAL A 185 2.67 -26.31 -7.01
CA VAL A 185 2.88 -24.97 -6.46
C VAL A 185 3.67 -24.14 -7.46
N MET A 186 3.05 -23.08 -7.96
CA MET A 186 3.62 -22.22 -8.99
C MET A 186 4.21 -20.94 -8.39
N VAL A 187 5.28 -20.46 -9.00
CA VAL A 187 5.76 -19.08 -8.90
C VAL A 187 5.58 -18.40 -10.23
N ASN A 188 5.41 -17.09 -10.22
CA ASN A 188 5.29 -16.31 -11.44
C ASN A 188 6.57 -15.53 -11.64
N LEU A 189 7.23 -15.81 -12.75
CA LEU A 189 8.47 -15.16 -13.15
C LEU A 189 8.21 -14.10 -14.22
N ILE A 190 9.04 -13.08 -14.24
CA ILE A 190 9.01 -12.00 -15.23
C ILE A 190 10.40 -11.92 -15.84
N ASN A 191 10.47 -11.85 -17.17
CA ASN A 191 11.73 -11.64 -17.88
C ASN A 191 12.14 -10.17 -17.77
N PHE A 192 13.25 -9.88 -17.10
CA PHE A 192 13.76 -8.53 -16.95
C PHE A 192 13.98 -7.81 -18.28
N ASP A 193 14.32 -8.49 -19.39
CA ASP A 193 14.50 -7.81 -20.69
C ASP A 193 13.22 -7.12 -21.18
N LYS A 194 12.05 -7.55 -20.70
CA LYS A 194 10.76 -6.96 -21.02
C LYS A 194 10.33 -5.88 -20.03
N VAL A 195 11.07 -5.72 -18.94
CA VAL A 195 10.82 -4.68 -17.94
C VAL A 195 11.36 -3.34 -18.43
N THR A 196 10.59 -2.28 -18.22
CA THR A 196 10.95 -0.89 -18.56
C THR A 196 12.25 -0.51 -17.86
N LYS A 197 13.33 -0.29 -18.63
CA LYS A 197 14.69 -0.09 -18.09
C LYS A 197 14.94 1.30 -17.54
N THR A 198 14.24 2.30 -18.05
CA THR A 198 14.38 3.70 -17.65
C THR A 198 13.01 4.26 -17.30
N TYR A 199 12.94 4.99 -16.20
CA TYR A 199 11.76 5.73 -15.78
C TYR A 199 12.17 7.13 -15.31
N SER A 200 11.33 8.12 -15.58
CA SER A 200 11.49 9.48 -15.05
C SER A 200 10.13 10.17 -14.96
N LYS A 201 9.80 10.68 -13.78
CA LYS A 201 8.64 11.54 -13.52
C LYS A 201 8.90 12.38 -12.27
N GLY A 202 9.04 13.69 -12.42
CA GLY A 202 9.37 14.58 -11.31
C GLY A 202 10.75 14.27 -10.72
N SER A 203 10.83 14.15 -9.39
CA SER A 203 12.07 13.77 -8.68
C SER A 203 12.37 12.26 -8.72
N TYR A 204 11.45 11.46 -9.24
CA TYR A 204 11.53 10.00 -9.26
C TYR A 204 12.04 9.50 -10.60
N GLN A 205 13.14 8.75 -10.56
CA GLN A 205 13.74 8.19 -11.76
C GLN A 205 14.43 6.87 -11.46
N TYR A 206 14.64 6.04 -12.48
CA TYR A 206 15.66 5.01 -12.40
C TYR A 206 16.16 4.67 -13.79
N THR A 207 17.35 4.08 -13.85
CA THR A 207 17.82 3.32 -15.01
C THR A 207 18.57 2.10 -14.51
N PHE A 208 18.21 0.93 -15.04
CA PHE A 208 18.89 -0.32 -14.70
C PHE A 208 19.14 -1.20 -15.91
N ASN A 209 20.11 -2.11 -15.79
CA ASN A 209 20.35 -3.18 -16.77
C ASN A 209 20.44 -4.55 -16.09
N VAL A 210 20.34 -5.61 -16.90
CA VAL A 210 20.62 -6.98 -16.49
C VAL A 210 21.56 -7.61 -17.49
N ASP A 211 22.62 -8.21 -16.99
CA ASP A 211 23.74 -8.72 -17.75
C ASP A 211 23.94 -10.20 -17.39
N SER A 212 22.93 -11.00 -17.76
CA SER A 212 22.91 -12.42 -17.40
C SER A 212 21.85 -13.18 -18.20
N PRO A 213 22.09 -14.46 -18.53
CA PRO A 213 21.00 -15.37 -18.89
C PRO A 213 20.02 -15.60 -17.72
N ARG A 214 20.46 -15.39 -16.48
CA ARG A 214 19.62 -15.49 -15.27
C ARG A 214 18.79 -14.22 -15.07
N LYS A 215 17.95 -13.88 -16.03
CA LYS A 215 17.19 -12.62 -16.09
C LYS A 215 15.72 -12.75 -15.70
N TYR A 216 15.39 -13.77 -14.93
CA TYR A 216 14.01 -14.02 -14.50
C TYR A 216 13.85 -13.71 -13.01
N VAL A 217 12.89 -12.85 -12.71
CA VAL A 217 12.60 -12.34 -11.37
C VAL A 217 11.21 -12.78 -10.92
N ASN A 218 11.00 -13.01 -9.63
CA ASN A 218 9.66 -13.24 -9.10
C ASN A 218 8.81 -11.97 -9.20
N GLU A 219 7.50 -12.11 -9.44
CA GLU A 219 6.53 -10.99 -9.44
C GLU A 219 6.64 -10.07 -8.21
N LYS A 220 6.78 -10.63 -6.99
CA LYS A 220 6.89 -9.84 -5.77
C LYS A 220 8.24 -9.14 -5.71
N THR A 221 9.28 -9.84 -6.13
CA THR A 221 10.66 -9.33 -6.15
C THR A 221 10.78 -8.14 -7.09
N LEU A 222 10.10 -8.17 -8.24
CA LEU A 222 10.05 -7.01 -9.14
C LEU A 222 9.39 -5.79 -8.46
N ALA A 223 8.29 -5.99 -7.72
CA ALA A 223 7.65 -4.91 -6.96
C ALA A 223 8.62 -4.30 -5.92
N SER A 224 9.35 -5.15 -5.20
CA SER A 224 10.35 -4.72 -4.22
C SER A 224 11.51 -3.95 -4.86
N LEU A 225 11.99 -4.38 -6.03
CA LEU A 225 13.03 -3.67 -6.77
C LEU A 225 12.56 -2.30 -7.24
N PHE A 226 11.34 -2.19 -7.76
CA PHE A 226 10.79 -0.90 -8.16
C PHE A 226 10.73 0.09 -7.00
N GLY A 227 10.24 -0.36 -5.84
CA GLY A 227 10.22 0.47 -4.63
C GLY A 227 11.62 0.94 -4.23
N ALA A 228 12.59 0.02 -4.21
CA ALA A 228 13.96 0.35 -3.86
C ALA A 228 14.60 1.32 -4.87
N MET A 229 14.39 1.11 -6.18
CA MET A 229 14.95 1.94 -7.24
C MET A 229 14.41 3.37 -7.18
N LEU A 230 13.11 3.54 -6.93
CA LEU A 230 12.51 4.87 -6.78
C LEU A 230 12.90 5.58 -5.49
N GLU A 231 13.07 4.85 -4.38
CA GLU A 231 13.55 5.45 -3.12
C GLU A 231 14.94 6.10 -3.27
N VAL A 232 15.83 5.50 -4.06
CA VAL A 232 17.18 6.05 -4.28
C VAL A 232 17.30 6.96 -5.51
N SER A 233 16.43 6.78 -6.49
CA SER A 233 16.39 7.55 -7.74
C SER A 233 17.71 7.59 -8.54
N TYR A 234 18.33 6.42 -8.74
CA TYR A 234 19.62 6.25 -9.43
C TYR A 234 19.47 5.72 -10.87
N ASN A 235 20.38 6.14 -11.76
CA ASN A 235 20.35 5.82 -13.20
C ASN A 235 21.48 4.86 -13.67
N ASP A 236 22.11 4.16 -12.74
CA ASP A 236 23.34 3.39 -12.94
C ASP A 236 23.30 2.07 -12.15
N ILE A 237 22.12 1.47 -12.01
CA ILE A 237 21.93 0.21 -11.27
C ILE A 237 22.17 -0.97 -12.21
N SER A 238 23.20 -1.77 -11.94
CA SER A 238 23.54 -2.92 -12.77
C SER A 238 23.35 -4.25 -12.07
N CYS A 239 22.67 -5.19 -12.74
CA CYS A 239 22.31 -6.50 -12.20
C CYS A 239 23.06 -7.64 -12.92
N ASN A 240 23.65 -8.55 -12.14
CA ASN A 240 24.33 -9.76 -12.59
C ASN A 240 23.40 -10.98 -12.70
N GLY A 241 22.12 -10.82 -12.34
CA GLY A 241 21.06 -11.81 -12.53
C GLY A 241 20.41 -12.31 -11.24
N PHE A 242 19.32 -13.06 -11.44
CA PHE A 242 18.46 -13.75 -10.49
C PHE A 242 18.38 -15.23 -10.88
N SER A 243 17.26 -15.70 -11.48
CA SER A 243 17.07 -17.09 -11.90
C SER A 243 17.02 -17.27 -13.41
N HIS A 244 17.11 -18.52 -13.85
CA HIS A 244 16.72 -18.96 -15.18
C HIS A 244 15.19 -18.97 -15.34
N SER A 245 14.71 -19.18 -16.57
CA SER A 245 13.28 -19.18 -16.92
C SER A 245 12.47 -20.27 -16.22
N ASP A 246 13.13 -21.36 -15.83
CA ASP A 246 12.56 -22.47 -15.08
C ASP A 246 12.64 -22.28 -13.56
N GLY A 247 13.09 -21.10 -13.10
CA GLY A 247 13.27 -20.79 -11.68
C GLY A 247 14.52 -21.40 -11.06
N SER A 248 15.30 -22.21 -11.78
CA SER A 248 16.60 -22.71 -11.31
C SER A 248 17.66 -21.60 -11.34
N SER A 249 18.80 -21.82 -10.69
CA SER A 249 19.82 -20.75 -10.54
C SER A 249 21.26 -21.17 -10.77
N ARG A 250 21.53 -22.41 -11.21
CA ARG A 250 22.91 -22.92 -11.33
C ARG A 250 23.79 -21.96 -12.15
N PRO A 251 25.05 -21.72 -11.71
CA PRO A 251 25.75 -22.39 -10.61
C PRO A 251 25.38 -21.89 -9.20
N SER A 252 24.66 -20.77 -9.07
CA SER A 252 24.15 -20.30 -7.79
C SER A 252 23.10 -21.27 -7.24
N VAL A 253 23.12 -21.48 -5.92
CA VAL A 253 22.14 -22.34 -5.22
C VAL A 253 21.04 -21.53 -4.51
N SER A 254 21.21 -20.21 -4.37
CA SER A 254 20.30 -19.36 -3.58
C SER A 254 19.38 -18.47 -4.42
N HIS A 255 19.65 -18.27 -5.72
CA HIS A 255 18.82 -17.42 -6.59
C HIS A 255 17.55 -18.10 -7.13
N ILE A 256 17.18 -19.26 -6.58
CA ILE A 256 16.01 -20.01 -7.03
C ILE A 256 14.74 -19.18 -6.97
N ASN A 257 13.81 -19.47 -7.89
CA ASN A 257 12.49 -18.86 -7.99
C ASN A 257 12.48 -17.34 -8.18
N GLY A 258 13.61 -16.73 -8.54
CA GLY A 258 13.74 -15.30 -8.80
C GLY A 258 13.58 -14.41 -7.55
N ASN A 259 13.81 -14.94 -6.35
CA ASN A 259 13.69 -14.20 -5.09
C ASN A 259 14.96 -13.41 -4.72
N ASN A 260 16.11 -13.94 -5.10
CA ASN A 260 17.44 -13.45 -4.75
C ASN A 260 18.22 -13.21 -6.04
N GLY A 261 19.10 -12.22 -6.03
CA GLY A 261 19.87 -11.82 -7.21
C GLY A 261 21.13 -11.08 -6.82
N ASP A 262 22.01 -10.85 -7.79
CA ASP A 262 23.28 -10.16 -7.60
C ASP A 262 23.25 -8.80 -8.31
N PHE A 263 23.75 -7.77 -7.62
CA PHE A 263 23.94 -6.42 -8.18
C PHE A 263 25.42 -6.05 -8.18
N LYS A 264 25.87 -5.35 -9.22
CA LYS A 264 27.20 -4.75 -9.25
C LYS A 264 27.25 -3.62 -8.22
N TYR A 265 28.37 -3.49 -7.51
CA TYR A 265 28.55 -2.38 -6.57
C TYR A 265 28.50 -1.02 -7.28
N LEU A 266 27.89 -0.02 -6.63
CA LEU A 266 27.78 1.33 -7.16
C LEU A 266 29.15 2.02 -7.19
N ARG A 267 29.38 2.76 -8.27
CA ARG A 267 30.65 3.42 -8.56
C ARG A 267 30.52 4.93 -8.44
N LYS A 268 31.62 5.59 -8.06
CA LYS A 268 31.68 7.07 -8.01
C LYS A 268 31.53 7.72 -9.39
N ASP A 269 31.99 7.03 -10.44
CA ASP A 269 31.85 7.49 -11.83
C ASP A 269 30.42 7.33 -12.39
N LYS A 270 29.53 6.70 -11.62
CA LYS A 270 28.10 6.51 -11.93
C LYS A 270 27.84 5.85 -13.29
N LYS A 271 28.75 4.99 -13.73
CA LYS A 271 28.60 4.26 -15.00
C LYS A 271 27.63 3.08 -14.84
N LEU A 272 26.68 2.99 -15.76
CA LEU A 272 25.82 1.82 -15.91
C LEU A 272 26.62 0.69 -16.60
N MET A 273 27.09 -0.28 -15.81
CA MET A 273 28.04 -1.31 -16.26
C MET A 273 27.34 -2.49 -16.94
N PHE A 274 27.85 -2.95 -18.09
CA PHE A 274 27.30 -4.07 -18.85
C PHE A 274 28.44 -4.90 -19.47
N GLY A 275 28.29 -6.22 -19.49
CA GLY A 275 29.28 -7.21 -19.93
C GLY A 275 29.97 -7.94 -18.78
N ASP A 276 30.41 -9.17 -19.07
CA ASP A 276 31.22 -9.98 -18.17
C ASP A 276 32.48 -9.25 -17.71
N GLY A 277 32.86 -9.44 -16.45
CA GLY A 277 34.06 -8.83 -15.87
C GLY A 277 33.96 -7.33 -15.54
N THR A 278 32.82 -6.68 -15.80
CA THR A 278 32.64 -5.24 -15.50
C THR A 278 32.25 -4.91 -14.06
N SER A 279 32.10 -5.94 -13.22
CA SER A 279 31.82 -5.81 -11.80
C SER A 279 32.98 -5.13 -11.06
N LEU A 280 32.70 -4.16 -10.19
CA LEU A 280 33.72 -3.50 -9.37
C LEU A 280 34.19 -4.43 -8.26
N ASP A 281 35.46 -4.83 -8.29
CA ASP A 281 36.15 -5.44 -7.14
C ASP A 281 36.50 -4.37 -6.08
N ILE A 282 35.74 -4.33 -4.98
CA ILE A 282 35.93 -3.35 -3.90
C ILE A 282 37.08 -3.71 -2.96
N SER A 283 37.68 -4.90 -3.11
CA SER A 283 38.89 -5.29 -2.38
C SER A 283 40.15 -4.74 -3.07
N ALA A 284 40.15 -4.74 -4.41
CA ALA A 284 41.25 -4.21 -5.22
C ALA A 284 41.14 -2.71 -5.48
N HIS A 285 39.90 -2.20 -5.66
CA HIS A 285 39.65 -0.80 -6.01
C HIS A 285 38.63 -0.12 -5.08
N PRO A 286 38.89 -0.08 -3.76
CA PRO A 286 37.97 0.47 -2.76
C PRO A 286 37.67 1.96 -2.97
N ASP A 287 38.53 2.71 -3.67
CA ASP A 287 38.35 4.13 -3.91
C ASP A 287 37.34 4.46 -5.01
N MET A 288 37.01 3.50 -5.87
CA MET A 288 35.96 3.65 -6.88
C MET A 288 34.55 3.35 -6.34
N LEU A 289 34.44 2.65 -5.20
CA LEU A 289 33.16 2.38 -4.54
C LEU A 289 32.54 3.69 -4.06
N ASP A 290 31.28 3.93 -4.46
CA ASP A 290 30.46 4.99 -3.86
C ASP A 290 29.69 4.43 -2.67
N ASP A 291 30.35 4.37 -1.52
CA ASP A 291 29.84 3.77 -0.30
C ASP A 291 28.63 4.52 0.27
N VAL A 292 28.57 5.84 0.07
CA VAL A 292 27.41 6.65 0.48
C VAL A 292 26.17 6.25 -0.31
N ARG A 293 26.28 6.15 -1.64
CA ARG A 293 25.15 5.73 -2.47
C ARG A 293 24.81 4.26 -2.28
N GLN A 294 25.84 3.41 -2.12
CA GLN A 294 25.67 1.98 -1.87
C GLN A 294 24.91 1.71 -0.58
N ASN A 295 25.21 2.43 0.51
CA ASN A 295 24.48 2.27 1.76
C ASN A 295 23.01 2.68 1.62
N LYS A 296 22.70 3.79 0.92
CA LYS A 296 21.31 4.17 0.61
C LYS A 296 20.59 3.09 -0.21
N TRP A 297 21.29 2.48 -1.18
CA TRP A 297 20.75 1.37 -1.97
C TRP A 297 20.48 0.13 -1.11
N ASN A 298 21.41 -0.24 -0.23
CA ASN A 298 21.23 -1.35 0.71
C ASN A 298 20.06 -1.09 1.67
N ASP A 299 19.93 0.13 2.20
CA ASP A 299 18.84 0.51 3.10
C ASP A 299 17.48 0.43 2.39
N ALA A 300 17.41 0.87 1.12
CA ALA A 300 16.20 0.75 0.30
C ALA A 300 15.85 -0.72 0.02
N LEU A 301 16.82 -1.55 -0.38
CA LEU A 301 16.61 -2.98 -0.55
C LEU A 301 16.12 -3.65 0.74
N TYR A 302 16.71 -3.30 1.88
CA TYR A 302 16.29 -3.81 3.17
C TYR A 302 14.86 -3.42 3.51
N ARG A 303 14.48 -2.16 3.27
CA ARG A 303 13.10 -1.66 3.45
C ARG A 303 12.11 -2.51 2.66
N PHE A 304 12.39 -2.75 1.37
CA PHE A 304 11.44 -3.41 0.46
C PHE A 304 11.46 -4.94 0.49
N GLY A 305 12.44 -5.59 1.13
CA GLY A 305 12.26 -6.99 1.49
C GLY A 305 13.50 -7.82 1.76
N TRP A 306 14.70 -7.42 1.33
CA TRP A 306 15.89 -8.24 1.55
C TRP A 306 16.48 -7.97 2.94
N LYS A 307 16.09 -8.80 3.91
CA LYS A 307 16.45 -8.60 5.33
C LYS A 307 17.87 -9.03 5.66
N SER A 308 18.62 -9.53 4.68
CA SER A 308 20.04 -9.81 4.76
C SER A 308 20.64 -9.72 3.36
N MET A 309 21.89 -9.28 3.25
CA MET A 309 22.63 -9.25 1.99
C MET A 309 24.03 -9.80 2.23
N LEU A 310 24.64 -10.43 1.22
CA LEU A 310 26.05 -10.84 1.28
C LEU A 310 26.89 -9.86 0.48
N GLY A 311 28.09 -9.59 0.97
CA GLY A 311 29.01 -8.63 0.37
C GLY A 311 30.37 -8.68 1.03
N TRP A 312 31.17 -7.65 0.80
CA TRP A 312 32.57 -7.59 1.23
C TRP A 312 32.85 -6.31 2.02
N SER A 313 33.81 -6.38 2.94
CA SER A 313 34.39 -5.17 3.55
C SER A 313 35.41 -4.55 2.61
N TYR A 314 35.67 -3.25 2.77
CA TYR A 314 36.65 -2.53 1.96
C TYR A 314 37.59 -1.74 2.86
N LYS A 315 38.84 -1.59 2.44
CA LYS A 315 39.86 -0.87 3.20
C LYS A 315 40.15 0.47 2.52
N ARG A 316 39.98 1.57 3.27
CA ARG A 316 40.31 2.93 2.81
C ARG A 316 41.12 3.61 3.90
N ASN A 317 42.28 4.18 3.55
CA ASN A 317 43.20 4.84 4.50
C ASN A 317 43.56 3.97 5.72
N GLY A 318 43.89 2.69 5.49
CA GLY A 318 44.25 1.78 6.59
C GLY A 318 43.06 1.21 7.38
N LYS A 319 41.86 1.77 7.26
CA LYS A 319 40.67 1.38 8.03
C LYS A 319 39.76 0.43 7.26
N ILE A 320 39.29 -0.62 7.93
CA ILE A 320 38.26 -1.53 7.41
C ILE A 320 36.89 -0.88 7.60
N ASN A 321 36.10 -0.86 6.53
CA ASN A 321 34.74 -0.32 6.50
C ASN A 321 33.75 -1.39 6.04
N TYR A 322 32.49 -1.23 6.46
CA TYR A 322 31.41 -2.17 6.20
C TYR A 322 30.22 -1.43 5.60
N LEU A 323 29.59 -2.03 4.59
CA LEU A 323 28.33 -1.53 4.04
C LEU A 323 27.16 -2.00 4.93
N HIS A 324 26.06 -1.24 4.88
CA HIS A 324 24.87 -1.53 5.65
C HIS A 324 24.27 -2.90 5.29
N HIS A 325 23.67 -3.56 6.28
CA HIS A 325 22.93 -4.83 6.14
C HIS A 325 23.75 -6.04 5.65
N LEU A 326 25.08 -5.96 5.68
CA LEU A 326 25.99 -7.07 5.37
C LEU A 326 26.51 -7.76 6.64
N PRO A 327 26.60 -9.10 6.69
CA PRO A 327 27.47 -9.77 7.65
C PRO A 327 28.94 -9.48 7.29
N LYS A 328 29.84 -9.55 8.28
CA LYS A 328 31.28 -9.36 8.03
C LYS A 328 31.78 -10.38 6.99
N ASN A 329 32.41 -9.89 5.92
CA ASN A 329 33.11 -10.63 4.84
C ASN A 329 32.51 -11.97 4.41
N THR A 330 31.68 -11.94 3.37
CA THR A 330 31.20 -13.19 2.76
C THR A 330 32.06 -13.61 1.57
N LYS A 331 32.66 -14.80 1.65
CA LYS A 331 33.55 -15.37 0.61
C LYS A 331 33.00 -15.15 -0.81
N ASN A 332 33.84 -14.69 -1.74
CA ASN A 332 33.53 -14.43 -3.16
C ASN A 332 32.55 -13.28 -3.46
N HIS A 333 32.23 -12.40 -2.50
CA HIS A 333 31.32 -11.27 -2.72
C HIS A 333 32.05 -9.91 -2.81
N HIS A 334 33.35 -9.93 -3.13
CA HIS A 334 34.17 -8.72 -3.30
C HIS A 334 33.83 -7.92 -4.56
N HIS A 335 33.09 -8.52 -5.51
CA HIS A 335 32.74 -7.86 -6.77
C HIS A 335 31.23 -7.68 -7.00
N HIS A 336 30.37 -8.09 -6.06
CA HIS A 336 28.93 -7.90 -6.18
C HIS A 336 28.24 -7.91 -4.81
N LEU A 337 27.07 -7.28 -4.76
CA LEU A 337 26.12 -7.38 -3.66
C LEU A 337 25.14 -8.52 -3.96
N HIS A 338 25.04 -9.49 -3.07
CA HIS A 338 24.07 -10.59 -3.17
C HIS A 338 22.86 -10.31 -2.29
N LEU A 339 21.68 -10.30 -2.89
CA LEU A 339 20.43 -10.13 -2.18
C LEU A 339 19.96 -11.47 -1.61
N GLN A 340 19.58 -11.52 -0.33
CA GLN A 340 19.03 -12.73 0.29
C GLN A 340 18.03 -12.41 1.40
N GLY A 341 17.54 -13.44 2.10
CA GLY A 341 16.59 -13.25 3.21
C GLY A 341 15.32 -12.51 2.79
N TYR A 342 14.82 -12.80 1.59
CA TYR A 342 13.69 -12.09 1.00
C TYR A 342 12.41 -12.29 1.82
N SER A 343 11.95 -11.22 2.47
CA SER A 343 10.79 -11.15 3.34
C SER A 343 10.18 -9.73 3.26
N PRO A 344 9.44 -9.42 2.18
CA PRO A 344 8.79 -8.12 2.00
C PRO A 344 7.61 -7.93 2.96
N ASN A 345 7.28 -6.68 3.26
CA ASN A 345 6.01 -6.33 3.92
C ASN A 345 4.86 -6.43 2.90
N PHE A 346 4.40 -7.66 2.66
CA PHE A 346 3.50 -8.00 1.58
C PHE A 346 2.12 -8.41 2.06
N LYS A 347 1.08 -7.89 1.41
CA LYS A 347 -0.31 -8.30 1.60
C LYS A 347 -0.99 -8.59 0.27
N GLU A 348 -1.78 -9.66 0.21
CA GLU A 348 -2.70 -9.91 -0.89
C GLU A 348 -4.10 -9.44 -0.49
N ILE A 349 -4.76 -8.69 -1.38
CA ILE A 349 -6.10 -8.14 -1.18
C ILE A 349 -6.96 -8.57 -2.36
N ARG A 350 -8.09 -9.22 -2.05
CA ARG A 350 -9.09 -9.65 -3.03
C ARG A 350 -10.31 -8.75 -2.86
N GLU A 351 -10.75 -8.14 -3.96
CA GLU A 351 -11.87 -7.20 -3.97
C GLU A 351 -13.24 -7.90 -3.88
#